data_AF-A0A5M8NY26-F1
#
_entry.id   AF-A0A5M8NY26-F1
#
_cell.length_a   1.000
_cell.length_b   1.000
_cell.length_c   1.000
_cell.angle_alpha   90.00
_cell.angle_beta   90.00
_cell.angle_gamma   90.00
#
_symmetry.space_group_name_H-M   'P 1'
#
loop_
_entity.id
_entity.type
_entity.pdbx_description
1 polymer ?
#
loop_
_entity_poly.entity_id
_entity_poly.type
_entity_poly.pdbx_seq_one_letter_code
_entity_poly.pdbx_strand_id
1 'polypeptide(L)'
;NGFAENPIVMQLENGVYIAIVDGGHGENKLGYTLSWDGINWSMLRYFKIEPAVKRWWSTTRTPLSLIKENDETYTLFFTAFKSDKNGRFGALSKLTFKVSFL
;
A
#
# COMPACT_ATOMS: atom_id res chain seq x y z
N ASN A 1 -14.29 7.39 9.35
CA ASN A 1 -14.43 7.19 7.90
C ASN A 1 -13.17 6.57 7.33
N GLY A 2 -13.30 5.39 6.73
CA GLY A 2 -12.25 4.73 5.97
C GLY A 2 -12.75 4.47 4.55
N PHE A 3 -11.91 4.73 3.57
CA PHE A 3 -12.10 4.34 2.17
C PHE A 3 -11.15 3.17 1.88
N ALA A 4 -11.70 2.06 1.38
CA ALA A 4 -10.97 0.86 1.03
C ALA A 4 -11.46 0.33 -0.32
N GLU A 5 -10.60 0.36 -1.33
CA GLU A 5 -10.86 -0.21 -2.64
C GLU A 5 -9.58 -0.94 -3.13
N ASN A 6 -9.75 -1.82 -4.11
CA ASN A 6 -8.66 -2.55 -4.78
C ASN A 6 -7.68 -3.25 -3.80
N PRO A 7 -8.17 -4.13 -2.91
CA PRO A 7 -7.30 -4.82 -1.96
C PRO A 7 -6.38 -5.81 -2.66
N ILE A 8 -5.13 -5.85 -2.19
CA ILE A 8 -4.31 -7.05 -2.26
C ILE A 8 -4.34 -7.72 -0.88
N VAL A 9 -4.40 -9.05 -0.84
CA VAL A 9 -4.46 -9.81 0.41
C VAL A 9 -3.30 -10.79 0.46
N MET A 10 -2.64 -10.85 1.62
CA MET A 10 -1.54 -11.79 1.89
C MET A 10 -1.67 -12.30 3.31
N GLN A 11 -1.36 -13.59 3.53
CA GLN A 11 -1.18 -14.11 4.88
C GLN A 11 0.27 -13.92 5.32
N LEU A 12 0.46 -13.37 6.51
CA LEU A 12 1.74 -13.15 7.16
C LEU A 12 2.20 -14.45 7.84
N GLU A 13 3.50 -14.54 8.18
CA GLU A 13 4.07 -15.73 8.82
C GLU A 13 3.45 -16.07 10.18
N ASN A 14 2.92 -15.07 10.89
CA ASN A 14 2.22 -15.26 12.15
C ASN A 14 0.75 -15.70 11.96
N GLY A 15 0.33 -16.01 10.73
CA GLY A 15 -1.02 -16.46 10.39
C GLY A 15 -2.04 -15.33 10.18
N VAL A 16 -1.71 -14.08 10.51
CA VAL A 16 -2.59 -12.92 10.29
C VAL A 16 -2.68 -12.58 8.81
N TYR A 17 -3.89 -12.36 8.30
CA TYR A 17 -4.09 -11.77 6.99
C TYR A 17 -3.90 -10.26 7.05
N ILE A 18 -3.15 -9.71 6.09
CA ILE A 18 -3.08 -8.28 5.83
C ILE A 18 -3.71 -8.00 4.47
N ALA A 19 -4.58 -7.00 4.41
CA ALA A 19 -5.05 -6.40 3.17
C ALA A 19 -4.45 -5.01 3.02
N ILE A 20 -3.78 -4.73 1.90
CA ILE A 20 -3.36 -3.37 1.53
C ILE A 20 -4.36 -2.83 0.52
N VAL A 21 -4.88 -1.63 0.77
CA VAL A 21 -5.93 -0.99 -0.03
C VAL A 21 -5.47 0.39 -0.49
N ASP A 22 -6.12 0.92 -1.52
CA ASP A 22 -5.93 2.32 -1.87
C ASP A 22 -6.50 3.27 -0.80
N GLY A 23 -5.92 4.46 -0.70
CA GLY A 23 -6.24 5.44 0.34
C GLY A 23 -7.40 6.38 0.04
N GLY A 24 -8.11 6.17 -1.08
CA GLY A 24 -9.13 7.08 -1.61
C GLY A 24 -8.60 8.21 -2.48
N HIS A 25 -9.52 8.92 -3.13
CA HIS A 25 -9.20 10.00 -4.06
C HIS A 25 -8.47 11.16 -3.37
N GLY A 26 -7.34 11.59 -3.95
CA GLY A 26 -6.60 12.80 -3.52
C GLY A 26 -5.64 12.59 -2.34
N GLU A 27 -5.74 11.45 -1.66
CA GLU A 27 -4.91 11.13 -0.50
C GLU A 27 -3.69 10.32 -0.97
N ASN A 28 -2.47 10.86 -0.81
CA ASN A 28 -1.23 10.17 -1.14
C ASN A 28 -0.86 9.10 -0.09
N LYS A 29 -1.81 8.23 0.23
CA LYS A 29 -1.69 7.20 1.27
C LYS A 29 -2.19 5.85 0.75
N LEU A 30 -1.69 4.80 1.38
CA LEU A 30 -2.25 3.46 1.25
C LEU A 30 -2.77 3.05 2.62
N GLY A 31 -3.82 2.24 2.62
CA GLY A 31 -4.42 1.70 3.81
C GLY A 31 -3.97 0.27 4.05
N TYR A 32 -4.04 -0.19 5.31
CA TYR A 32 -4.01 -1.60 5.64
C TYR A 32 -5.09 -1.95 6.66
N THR A 33 -5.60 -3.17 6.54
CA THR A 33 -6.44 -3.79 7.56
C THR A 33 -5.99 -5.23 7.79
N LEU A 34 -6.21 -5.72 9.01
CA LEU A 34 -5.78 -7.04 9.49
C LEU A 34 -6.98 -7.93 9.76
N SER A 35 -6.81 -9.24 9.57
CA SER A 35 -7.82 -10.24 9.89
C SER A 35 -7.16 -11.53 10.38
N TRP A 36 -7.80 -12.20 11.33
CA TRP A 36 -7.36 -13.52 11.80
C TRP A 36 -7.99 -14.66 10.99
N ASP A 37 -9.12 -14.42 10.34
CA ASP A 37 -9.94 -15.44 9.66
C ASP A 37 -10.16 -15.14 8.16
N GLY A 38 -9.69 -14.00 7.67
CA GLY A 38 -9.91 -13.53 6.29
C GLY A 38 -11.32 -13.00 6.00
N ILE A 39 -12.21 -12.98 7.00
CA ILE A 39 -13.62 -12.60 6.87
C ILE A 39 -13.89 -11.32 7.67
N ASN A 40 -13.45 -11.28 8.92
CA ASN A 40 -13.63 -10.16 9.83
C ASN A 40 -12.37 -9.32 9.86
N TRP A 41 -12.47 -8.08 9.39
CA TRP A 41 -11.36 -7.17 9.22
C TRP A 41 -11.35 -6.07 10.27
N SER A 42 -10.16 -5.73 10.76
CA SER A 42 -9.96 -4.63 11.70
C SER A 42 -10.37 -3.28 11.09
N MET A 43 -10.51 -2.26 11.93
CA MET A 43 -10.65 -0.89 11.45
C MET A 43 -9.45 -0.50 10.57
N LEU A 44 -9.74 0.09 9.41
CA LEU A 44 -8.73 0.52 8.45
C LEU A 44 -7.74 1.49 9.08
N ARG A 45 -6.46 1.24 8.85
CA ARG A 45 -5.34 2.10 9.23
C ARG A 45 -4.66 2.61 7.98
N TYR A 46 -4.02 3.78 8.07
CA TYR A 46 -3.28 4.36 6.95
C TYR A 46 -1.82 4.52 7.33
N PHE A 47 -0.93 4.26 6.37
CA PHE A 47 0.47 4.63 6.50
C PHE A 47 0.81 5.72 5.49
N LYS A 48 1.60 6.69 5.94
CA LYS A 48 2.16 7.73 5.07
C LYS A 48 3.43 7.16 4.45
N ILE A 49 3.52 7.24 3.12
CA ILE A 49 4.72 6.89 2.37
C ILE A 49 5.82 7.94 2.62
N GLU A 50 5.41 9.20 2.84
CA GLU A 50 6.29 10.29 3.23
C GLU A 50 6.43 10.33 4.76
N PRO A 51 7.62 10.62 5.33
CA PRO A 51 8.83 11.13 4.67
C PRO A 51 9.83 10.06 4.22
N ALA A 52 9.47 8.77 4.26
CA ALA A 52 10.42 7.66 4.02
C ALA A 52 11.04 7.67 2.61
N VAL A 53 10.38 8.32 1.64
CA VAL A 53 10.89 8.47 0.27
C VAL A 53 10.66 9.88 -0.27
N LYS A 54 11.57 10.34 -1.14
CA LYS A 54 11.35 11.55 -1.94
C LYS A 54 10.30 11.23 -3.01
N ARG A 55 9.07 11.71 -2.78
CA ARG A 55 7.95 11.53 -3.72
C ARG A 55 8.28 12.15 -5.08
N TRP A 56 8.16 11.34 -6.13
CA TRP A 56 8.32 11.76 -7.53
C TRP A 56 7.00 11.71 -8.34
N TRP A 57 5.92 11.26 -7.71
CA TRP A 57 4.58 11.13 -8.28
C TRP A 57 3.61 12.16 -7.66
N SER A 58 2.50 12.45 -8.33
CA SER A 58 1.50 13.40 -7.86
C SER A 58 0.41 12.73 -6.99
N THR A 59 -0.03 11.54 -7.37
CA THR A 59 -1.12 10.82 -6.68
C THR A 59 -0.84 9.33 -6.60
N THR A 60 -0.74 8.79 -5.38
CA THR A 60 -0.72 7.33 -5.12
C THR A 60 -2.05 6.70 -5.54
N ARG A 61 -1.98 5.53 -6.20
CA ARG A 61 -3.14 4.75 -6.66
C ARG A 61 -2.97 3.28 -6.23
N THR A 62 -3.69 2.40 -6.91
CA THR A 62 -3.94 0.99 -6.59
C THR A 62 -2.67 0.22 -6.18
N PRO A 63 -2.66 -0.43 -5.00
CA PRO A 63 -1.64 -1.41 -4.67
C PRO A 63 -1.78 -2.63 -5.61
N LEU A 64 -0.66 -3.23 -5.98
CA LEU A 64 -0.60 -4.31 -6.97
C LEU A 64 -0.04 -5.60 -6.39
N SER A 65 0.90 -5.50 -5.45
CA SER A 65 1.45 -6.68 -4.75
C SER A 65 2.15 -6.28 -3.46
N LEU A 66 2.22 -7.22 -2.52
CA LEU A 66 3.05 -7.15 -1.33
C LEU A 66 3.87 -8.43 -1.30
N ILE A 67 5.17 -8.30 -1.49
CA ILE A 67 6.10 -9.42 -1.64
C ILE A 67 7.00 -9.43 -0.42
N LYS A 68 7.01 -10.54 0.31
CA LYS A 68 7.97 -10.75 1.40
C LYS A 68 9.36 -11.00 0.80
N GLU A 69 10.35 -10.25 1.26
CA GLU A 69 11.76 -10.41 0.87
C GLU A 69 12.51 -11.29 1.89
N ASN A 70 13.71 -11.75 1.54
CA ASN A 70 14.53 -12.62 2.40
C ASN A 70 15.14 -11.91 3.63
N ASP A 71 15.10 -10.57 3.67
CA ASP A 71 15.75 -9.72 4.68
C ASP A 71 14.75 -9.05 5.64
N GLU A 72 13.60 -9.71 5.88
CA GLU A 72 12.48 -9.23 6.72
C GLU A 72 11.79 -7.96 6.21
N THR A 73 12.16 -7.49 5.02
CA THR A 73 11.46 -6.40 4.36
C THR A 73 10.31 -6.93 3.49
N TYR A 74 9.46 -6.00 3.08
CA TYR A 74 8.42 -6.23 2.09
C TYR A 74 8.59 -5.24 0.95
N THR A 75 8.45 -5.73 -0.28
CA THR A 75 8.32 -4.89 -1.47
C THR A 75 6.84 -4.73 -1.83
N LEU A 76 6.39 -3.48 -1.92
CA LEU A 76 5.08 -3.09 -2.39
C LEU A 76 5.19 -2.45 -3.77
N PHE A 77 4.48 -3.03 -4.74
CA PHE A 77 4.22 -2.36 -6.01
C PHE A 77 2.86 -1.69 -5.97
N PHE A 78 2.78 -0.49 -6.54
CA PHE A 78 1.54 0.26 -6.65
C PHE A 78 1.58 1.16 -7.88
N THR A 79 0.42 1.53 -8.39
CA THR A 79 0.33 2.53 -9.45
C THR A 79 0.34 3.93 -8.84
N ALA A 80 0.84 4.90 -9.58
CA ALA A 80 0.76 6.31 -9.21
C ALA A 80 0.62 7.19 -10.46
N PHE A 81 0.02 8.36 -10.33
CA PHE A 81 0.06 9.33 -11.41
C PHE A 81 1.33 10.16 -11.34
N LYS A 82 1.93 10.40 -12.51
CA LYS A 82 3.04 11.34 -12.71
C LYS A 82 2.67 12.28 -13.85
N SER A 83 3.22 13.49 -13.81
CA SER A 83 3.22 14.40 -14.96
C SER A 83 4.64 14.66 -15.44
N ASP A 84 4.82 14.75 -16.75
CA ASP A 84 6.04 15.26 -17.38
C ASP A 84 5.69 16.27 -18.47
N LYS A 85 6.66 16.62 -19.33
CA LYS A 85 6.46 17.58 -20.43
C LYS A 85 5.39 17.14 -21.46
N ASN A 86 5.04 15.85 -21.51
CA ASN A 86 4.06 15.29 -22.43
C ASN A 86 2.68 15.07 -21.79
N GLY A 87 2.51 15.42 -20.51
CA GLY A 87 1.24 15.34 -19.80
C GLY A 87 1.23 14.33 -18.65
N ARG A 88 0.02 13.99 -18.18
CA ARG A 88 -0.20 13.10 -17.03
C ARG A 88 -0.38 11.66 -17.49
N PHE A 89 0.31 10.72 -16.85
CA PHE A 89 0.20 9.29 -17.13
C PHE A 89 0.26 8.47 -15.84
N GLY A 90 -0.25 7.23 -15.92
CA GLY A 90 -0.09 6.23 -14.87
C GLY A 90 1.30 5.59 -14.94
N ALA A 91 1.99 5.54 -13.80
CA ALA A 91 3.30 4.95 -13.65
C ALA A 91 3.26 3.82 -12.61
N LEU A 92 4.17 2.87 -12.76
CA LEU A 92 4.45 1.85 -11.76
C LEU A 92 5.45 2.40 -10.75
N SER A 93 5.20 2.15 -9.46
CA SER A 93 6.05 2.54 -8.35
C SER A 93 6.39 1.33 -7.48
N LYS A 94 7.55 1.40 -6.82
CA LYS A 94 8.04 0.39 -5.87
C LYS A 94 8.41 1.06 -4.54
N LEU A 95 8.02 0.44 -3.43
CA LEU A 95 8.51 0.75 -2.09
C LEU A 95 9.01 -0.52 -1.43
N THR A 96 10.10 -0.41 -0.68
CA THR A 96 10.58 -1.49 0.19
C THR A 96 10.60 -0.97 1.63
N PHE A 97 9.96 -1.70 2.54
CA PHE A 97 9.85 -1.29 3.94
C PHE A 97 9.84 -2.50 4.88
N LYS A 98 10.27 -2.29 6.13
CA LYS A 98 10.03 -3.25 7.21
C LYS A 98 8.61 -3.06 7.73
N VAL A 99 7.91 -4.17 7.95
CA VAL A 99 6.65 -4.17 8.68
C VAL A 99 6.96 -4.49 10.13
N SER A 100 6.92 -3.48 10.99
CA SER A 100 6.87 -3.70 12.43
C SER A 100 5.41 -3.86 12.81
N PHE A 101 5.01 -5.09 13.16
CA PHE A 101 3.78 -5.30 13.90
C PHE A 101 3.94 -4.61 15.25
N LEU A 102 2.94 -3.81 15.63
CA LEU A 102 2.90 -2.99 16.85
C LEU A 102 3.66 -3.58 18.04
#